data_AF-X8DHA0-F1
#
_entry.id   AF-X8DHA0-F1
#
_cell.length_a   1.000
_cell.length_b   1.000
_cell.length_c   1.000
_cell.angle_alpha   90.00
_cell.angle_beta   90.00
_cell.angle_gamma   90.00
#
_symmetry.space_group_name_H-M   'P 1'
#
loop_
_entity.id
_entity.type
_entity.pdbx_description
1 polymer ?
#
loop_
_entity_poly.entity_id
_entity_poly.type
_entity_poly.pdbx_seq_one_letter_code
_entity_poly.pdbx_strand_id
1 'polypeptide(L)'
;MRRALASGGPAAAERALADLVDRFGADRVSIELSRHGHPDEDERNAHLAALASRFGVGVIATTAAHFATPQRRRLAMAMAAVRARKSLDDVAGWLDPVGGAHLRSGDEMARLFSHCPEVVTAAAELGEACAFDLKLIARSCRRSILRNCIPRKAFCGSWPSRVLRSAMALSLNRSRKKPTVRSRKSWVLSRN
;
A
#
# COMPACT_ATOMS: atom_id res chain seq x y z
N MET A 1 15.14 -3.01 -2.46
CA MET A 1 15.91 -3.73 -3.51
C MET A 1 15.51 -3.35 -4.94
N ARG A 2 14.28 -3.60 -5.40
CA ARG A 2 13.84 -3.29 -6.80
C ARG A 2 14.13 -1.87 -7.27
N ARG A 3 13.90 -0.87 -6.40
CA ARG A 3 14.23 0.53 -6.71
C ARG A 3 15.73 0.75 -6.93
N ALA A 4 16.58 0.16 -6.09
CA ALA A 4 18.03 0.26 -6.22
C ALA A 4 18.53 -0.39 -7.51
N LEU A 5 17.94 -1.53 -7.89
CA LEU A 5 18.21 -2.18 -9.17
C LEU A 5 17.81 -1.29 -10.37
N ALA A 6 16.62 -0.69 -10.32
CA ALA A 6 16.12 0.17 -11.40
C ALA A 6 16.92 1.47 -11.57
N SER A 7 17.38 2.09 -10.47
CA SER A 7 18.07 3.39 -10.52
C SER A 7 19.59 3.28 -10.62
N GLY A 8 20.18 2.22 -10.08
CA GLY A 8 21.64 2.08 -9.92
C GLY A 8 22.19 0.72 -10.34
N GLY A 9 21.36 -0.12 -10.97
CA GLY A 9 21.75 -1.41 -11.52
C GLY A 9 22.09 -2.48 -10.48
N PRO A 10 22.64 -3.62 -10.94
CA PRO A 10 22.99 -4.77 -10.12
C PRO A 10 23.82 -4.45 -8.87
N ALA A 11 24.86 -3.64 -9.02
CA ALA A 11 25.76 -3.31 -7.93
C ALA A 11 25.07 -2.50 -6.81
N ALA A 12 24.10 -1.63 -7.17
CA ALA A 12 23.32 -0.90 -6.17
C ALA A 12 22.35 -1.82 -5.42
N ALA A 13 21.74 -2.79 -6.12
CA ALA A 13 20.90 -3.80 -5.50
C ALA A 13 21.70 -4.69 -4.53
N GLU A 14 22.91 -5.08 -4.93
CA GLU A 14 23.83 -5.88 -4.11
C GLU A 14 24.24 -5.14 -2.83
N ARG A 15 24.66 -3.87 -2.93
CA ARG A 15 24.98 -3.06 -1.73
C ARG A 15 23.78 -2.91 -0.80
N ALA A 16 22.59 -2.67 -1.36
CA ALA A 16 21.39 -2.55 -0.57
C ALA A 16 21.00 -3.87 0.13
N LEU A 17 21.24 -5.01 -0.51
CA LEU A 17 21.01 -6.32 0.11
C LEU A 17 22.05 -6.60 1.21
N ALA A 18 23.33 -6.31 0.96
CA ALA A 18 24.39 -6.47 1.94
C ALA A 18 24.10 -5.68 3.22
N ASP A 19 23.67 -4.42 3.08
CA ASP A 19 23.30 -3.57 4.23
C ASP A 19 22.10 -4.14 5.02
N LEU A 20 21.13 -4.76 4.35
CA LEU A 20 20.02 -5.42 5.04
C LEU A 20 20.47 -6.69 5.76
N VAL A 21 21.29 -7.51 5.12
CA VAL A 21 21.80 -8.76 5.70
C VAL A 21 22.71 -8.48 6.91
N ASP A 22 23.57 -7.48 6.83
CA ASP A 22 24.43 -7.05 7.95
C ASP A 22 23.62 -6.63 9.19
N ARG A 23 22.51 -5.91 8.98
CA ARG A 23 21.68 -5.39 10.08
C ARG A 23 20.71 -6.42 10.67
N PHE A 24 20.14 -7.29 9.85
CA PHE A 24 19.03 -8.15 10.25
C PHE A 24 19.38 -9.64 10.31
N GLY A 25 20.49 -10.06 9.69
CA GLY A 25 20.83 -11.46 9.50
C GLY A 25 20.19 -12.05 8.23
N ALA A 26 20.89 -13.00 7.61
CA ALA A 26 20.42 -13.64 6.38
C ALA A 26 19.15 -14.49 6.59
N ASP A 27 18.93 -14.99 7.81
CA ASP A 27 17.76 -15.76 8.24
C ASP A 27 16.48 -14.90 8.32
N ARG A 28 16.62 -13.57 8.44
CA ARG A 28 15.50 -12.62 8.56
C ARG A 28 15.28 -11.74 7.33
N VAL A 29 16.07 -11.96 6.29
CA VAL A 29 15.96 -11.24 5.03
C VAL A 29 15.53 -12.22 3.95
N SER A 30 14.53 -11.81 3.18
CA SER A 30 14.08 -12.56 2.00
C SER A 30 13.89 -11.59 0.84
N ILE A 31 14.17 -12.07 -0.36
CA ILE A 31 14.00 -11.30 -1.59
C ILE A 31 12.62 -11.59 -2.17
N GLU A 32 11.88 -10.52 -2.39
CA GLU A 32 10.57 -10.56 -3.02
C GLU A 32 10.69 -10.62 -4.56
N LEU A 33 10.01 -11.60 -5.14
CA LEU A 33 9.71 -11.69 -6.57
C LEU A 33 8.22 -11.40 -6.80
N SER A 34 7.91 -10.59 -7.81
CA SER A 34 6.51 -10.37 -8.22
C SER A 34 6.39 -10.32 -9.73
N ARG A 35 5.18 -10.61 -10.22
CA ARG A 35 4.80 -10.55 -11.63
C ARG A 35 3.52 -9.73 -11.81
N HIS A 36 3.62 -8.63 -12.55
CA HIS A 36 2.52 -7.74 -12.94
C HIS A 36 2.29 -7.74 -14.46
N GLY A 37 3.13 -8.44 -15.22
CA GLY A 37 3.07 -8.56 -16.67
C GLY A 37 3.92 -7.53 -17.40
N HIS A 38 4.98 -7.02 -16.76
CA HIS A 38 5.96 -6.19 -17.47
C HIS A 38 6.96 -7.07 -18.25
N PRO A 39 7.38 -6.67 -19.46
CA PRO A 39 8.32 -7.46 -20.26
C PRO A 39 9.67 -7.71 -19.57
N ASP A 40 10.11 -6.81 -18.71
CA ASP A 40 11.41 -6.87 -18.02
C ASP A 40 11.38 -7.67 -16.71
N GLU A 41 10.22 -8.22 -16.33
CA GLU A 41 10.06 -8.93 -15.06
C GLU A 41 10.85 -10.22 -14.96
N ASP A 42 10.97 -10.96 -16.08
CA ASP A 42 11.70 -12.23 -16.11
C ASP A 42 13.18 -12.03 -15.82
N GLU A 43 13.83 -11.15 -16.57
CA GLU A 43 15.25 -10.81 -16.40
C GLU A 43 15.51 -10.24 -15.00
N ARG A 44 14.63 -9.33 -14.54
CA ARG A 44 14.73 -8.76 -13.21
C ARG A 44 14.62 -9.82 -12.12
N ASN A 45 13.63 -10.70 -12.21
CA ASN A 45 13.41 -11.74 -11.19
C ASN A 45 14.56 -12.76 -11.20
N ALA A 46 15.09 -13.12 -12.38
CA ALA A 46 16.27 -13.98 -12.48
C ALA A 46 17.50 -13.33 -11.82
N HIS A 47 17.71 -12.03 -12.02
CA HIS A 47 18.80 -11.30 -11.37
C HIS A 47 18.65 -11.27 -9.84
N LEU A 48 17.44 -11.02 -9.35
CA LEU A 48 17.13 -11.00 -7.92
C LEU A 48 17.31 -12.39 -7.28
N ALA A 49 16.88 -13.46 -7.96
CA ALA A 49 17.07 -14.83 -7.51
C ALA A 49 18.57 -15.20 -7.44
N ALA A 50 19.37 -14.80 -8.43
CA ALA A 50 20.82 -15.01 -8.41
C ALA A 50 21.51 -14.28 -7.24
N LEU A 51 21.08 -13.05 -6.94
CA LEU A 51 21.56 -12.33 -5.75
C LEU A 51 21.16 -13.05 -4.45
N ALA A 52 19.96 -13.63 -4.39
CA ALA A 52 19.53 -14.39 -3.23
C ALA A 52 20.47 -15.55 -2.91
N SER A 53 20.80 -16.35 -3.93
CA SER A 53 21.71 -17.49 -3.80
C SER A 53 23.11 -17.06 -3.35
N ARG A 54 23.62 -15.91 -3.83
CA ARG A 54 24.95 -15.40 -3.45
C ARG A 54 25.02 -14.98 -1.98
N PHE A 55 23.93 -14.45 -1.43
CA PHE A 55 23.86 -13.96 -0.04
C PHE A 55 23.28 -14.99 0.93
N GLY A 56 22.85 -16.16 0.44
CA GLY A 56 22.22 -17.20 1.26
C GLY A 56 20.89 -16.78 1.87
N VAL A 57 20.16 -15.87 1.21
CA VAL A 57 18.86 -15.37 1.67
C VAL A 57 17.71 -16.08 0.96
N GLY A 58 16.56 -16.20 1.64
CA GLY A 58 15.35 -16.80 1.07
C GLY A 58 14.76 -15.98 -0.06
N VAL A 59 13.96 -16.62 -0.92
CA VAL A 59 13.20 -15.98 -2.00
C VAL A 59 11.73 -16.29 -1.82
N ILE A 60 10.89 -15.27 -1.95
CA ILE A 60 9.43 -15.40 -1.80
C ILE A 60 8.71 -14.76 -2.98
N ALA A 61 7.59 -15.36 -3.40
CA ALA A 61 6.70 -14.77 -4.38
C ALA A 61 5.58 -13.98 -3.69
N THR A 62 5.36 -12.75 -4.15
CA THR A 62 4.24 -11.92 -3.70
C THR A 62 3.39 -11.47 -4.87
N THR A 63 2.13 -11.19 -4.57
CA THR A 63 1.22 -10.54 -5.51
C THR A 63 1.50 -9.05 -5.67
N ALA A 64 2.18 -8.44 -4.68
CA ALA A 64 2.29 -7.00 -4.46
C ALA A 64 0.93 -6.28 -4.67
N ALA A 65 -0.14 -6.89 -4.14
CA ALA A 65 -1.51 -6.48 -4.41
C ALA A 65 -1.82 -5.06 -3.90
N HIS A 66 -2.42 -4.25 -4.78
CA HIS A 66 -2.98 -2.93 -4.48
C HIS A 66 -4.51 -2.93 -4.43
N PHE A 67 -5.16 -4.00 -4.91
CA PHE A 67 -6.61 -4.12 -4.93
C PHE A 67 -7.06 -5.57 -4.75
N ALA A 68 -8.30 -5.77 -4.29
CA ALA A 68 -8.78 -7.11 -3.91
C ALA A 68 -9.09 -8.01 -5.12
N THR A 69 -9.74 -7.49 -6.16
CA THR A 69 -10.18 -8.30 -7.31
C THR A 69 -9.89 -7.60 -8.63
N PRO A 70 -9.72 -8.34 -9.74
CA PRO A 70 -9.44 -7.75 -11.06
C PRO A 70 -10.41 -6.66 -11.49
N GLN A 71 -11.69 -6.78 -11.14
CA GLN A 71 -12.76 -5.83 -11.51
C GLN A 71 -12.57 -4.47 -10.82
N ARG A 72 -11.86 -4.42 -9.68
CA ARG A 72 -11.56 -3.17 -8.95
C ARG A 72 -10.40 -2.38 -9.54
N ARG A 73 -9.74 -2.88 -10.59
CA ARG A 73 -8.58 -2.22 -11.22
C ARG A 73 -8.84 -0.76 -11.58
N ARG A 74 -9.91 -0.45 -12.31
CA ARG A 74 -10.23 0.94 -12.73
C ARG A 74 -10.35 1.89 -11.55
N LEU A 75 -11.02 1.44 -10.48
CA LEU A 75 -11.15 2.22 -9.25
C LEU A 75 -9.79 2.43 -8.58
N ALA A 76 -8.98 1.37 -8.47
CA ALA A 76 -7.64 1.46 -7.88
C ALA A 76 -6.75 2.46 -8.65
N MET A 77 -6.77 2.43 -9.98
CA MET A 77 -6.03 3.38 -10.83
C MET A 77 -6.50 4.82 -10.63
N ALA A 78 -7.82 5.06 -10.59
CA ALA A 78 -8.37 6.38 -10.31
C ALA A 78 -7.96 6.90 -8.93
N MET A 79 -8.02 6.04 -7.90
CA MET A 79 -7.59 6.39 -6.55
C MET A 79 -6.09 6.70 -6.48
N ALA A 80 -5.26 5.97 -7.24
CA ALA A 80 -3.83 6.24 -7.34
C ALA A 80 -3.54 7.60 -8.00
N ALA A 81 -4.25 7.94 -9.09
CA ALA A 81 -4.14 9.24 -9.77
C ALA A 81 -4.52 10.40 -8.84
N VAL A 82 -5.64 10.26 -8.12
CA VAL A 82 -6.09 11.25 -7.13
C VAL A 82 -5.04 11.44 -6.03
N ARG A 83 -4.50 10.35 -5.48
CA ARG A 83 -3.43 10.40 -4.46
C ARG A 83 -2.18 11.11 -4.98
N ALA A 84 -1.83 10.89 -6.25
CA ALA A 84 -0.70 11.53 -6.91
C ALA A 84 -0.97 13.00 -7.29
N ARG A 85 -2.22 13.48 -7.17
CA ARG A 85 -2.68 14.78 -7.67
C ARG A 85 -2.35 14.98 -9.16
N LYS A 86 -2.58 13.93 -9.94
CA LYS A 86 -2.30 13.87 -11.38
C LYS A 86 -3.55 13.39 -12.13
N SER A 87 -3.63 13.70 -13.42
CA SER A 87 -4.65 13.11 -14.27
C SER A 87 -4.38 11.60 -14.47
N LEU A 88 -5.35 10.87 -15.01
CA LEU A 88 -5.16 9.45 -15.33
C LEU A 88 -4.10 9.28 -16.44
N ASP A 89 -4.08 10.20 -17.40
CA ASP A 89 -3.12 10.19 -18.52
C ASP A 89 -1.68 10.42 -18.02
N ASP A 90 -1.49 11.34 -17.07
CA ASP A 90 -0.18 11.63 -16.47
C ASP A 90 0.41 10.47 -15.67
N VAL A 91 -0.44 9.56 -15.16
CA VAL A 91 -0.01 8.39 -14.41
C VAL A 91 -0.02 7.12 -15.24
N ALA A 92 -0.43 7.15 -16.51
CA ALA A 92 -0.59 5.96 -17.34
C ALA A 92 0.69 5.10 -17.39
N GLY A 93 1.87 5.74 -17.46
CA GLY A 93 3.17 5.05 -17.44
C GLY A 93 3.56 4.42 -16.09
N TRP A 94 2.81 4.66 -15.03
CA TRP A 94 3.01 4.09 -13.69
C TRP A 94 1.94 3.05 -13.33
N LEU A 95 0.93 2.84 -14.19
CA LEU A 95 -0.13 1.89 -13.94
C LEU A 95 0.30 0.48 -14.36
N ASP A 96 -0.07 -0.51 -13.54
CA ASP A 96 0.29 -1.90 -13.83
C ASP A 96 -0.33 -2.37 -15.17
N PRO A 97 0.41 -3.16 -15.96
CA PRO A 97 -0.05 -3.76 -17.20
C PRO A 97 -1.24 -4.72 -17.01
N VAL A 98 -1.61 -5.40 -18.09
CA VAL A 98 -2.74 -6.35 -18.17
C VAL A 98 -2.74 -7.40 -17.04
N GLY A 99 -1.59 -7.76 -16.45
CA GLY A 99 -1.50 -8.69 -15.31
C GLY A 99 -2.04 -8.16 -13.97
N GLY A 100 -1.93 -6.85 -13.71
CA GLY A 100 -2.52 -6.07 -12.60
C GLY A 100 -2.25 -6.53 -11.15
N ALA A 101 -1.99 -5.61 -10.23
CA ALA A 101 -1.77 -5.88 -8.80
C ALA A 101 -3.05 -6.22 -7.99
N HIS A 102 -3.80 -7.25 -8.39
CA HIS A 102 -4.88 -7.79 -7.55
C HIS A 102 -4.35 -8.87 -6.60
N LEU A 103 -5.10 -9.13 -5.53
CA LEU A 103 -4.87 -10.29 -4.68
C LEU A 103 -5.21 -11.56 -5.46
N ARG A 104 -4.18 -12.36 -5.75
CA ARG A 104 -4.27 -13.64 -6.46
C ARG A 104 -4.37 -14.80 -5.48
N SER A 105 -5.00 -15.88 -5.92
CA SER A 105 -4.98 -17.14 -5.19
C SER A 105 -3.61 -17.83 -5.24
N GLY A 106 -3.40 -18.81 -4.35
CA GLY A 106 -2.21 -19.67 -4.39
C GLY A 106 -2.04 -20.37 -5.73
N ASP A 107 -3.12 -20.90 -6.30
CA ASP A 107 -3.09 -21.59 -7.61
C ASP A 107 -2.71 -20.66 -8.76
N GLU A 108 -3.20 -19.42 -8.73
CA GLU A 108 -2.81 -18.41 -9.72
C GLU A 108 -1.32 -18.07 -9.60
N MET A 109 -0.82 -17.90 -8.37
CA MET A 109 0.59 -17.66 -8.11
C MET A 109 1.46 -18.85 -8.52
N ALA A 110 1.03 -20.08 -8.24
CA ALA A 110 1.73 -21.31 -8.65
C ALA A 110 1.83 -21.44 -10.17
N ARG A 111 0.79 -21.03 -10.93
CA ARG A 111 0.86 -20.98 -12.40
C ARG A 111 1.84 -19.91 -12.89
N LEU A 112 1.81 -18.71 -12.29
CA LEU A 112 2.71 -17.60 -12.64
C LEU A 112 4.19 -17.90 -12.34
N PHE A 113 4.44 -18.67 -11.29
CA PHE A 113 5.76 -19.12 -10.86
C PHE A 113 5.95 -20.62 -11.09
N SER A 114 5.40 -21.15 -12.18
CA SER A 114 5.45 -22.60 -12.49
C SER A 114 6.87 -23.17 -12.60
N HIS A 115 7.87 -22.31 -12.87
CA HIS A 115 9.27 -22.69 -12.98
C HIS A 115 9.97 -22.74 -11.62
N CYS A 116 9.34 -22.16 -10.58
CA CYS A 116 9.84 -22.09 -9.22
C CYS A 116 8.66 -22.06 -8.22
N PRO A 117 7.84 -23.14 -8.13
CA PRO A 117 6.68 -23.16 -7.24
C PRO A 117 7.07 -23.02 -5.76
N GLU A 118 8.30 -23.38 -5.39
CA GLU A 118 8.85 -23.27 -4.04
C GLU A 118 8.80 -21.84 -3.48
N VAL A 119 8.92 -20.81 -4.32
CA VAL A 119 8.87 -19.42 -3.84
C VAL A 119 7.46 -19.00 -3.39
N VAL A 120 6.42 -19.68 -3.88
CA VAL A 120 5.04 -19.48 -3.44
C VAL A 120 4.82 -20.15 -2.09
N THR A 121 5.32 -21.38 -1.92
CA THR A 121 5.28 -22.10 -0.64
C THR A 121 6.06 -21.36 0.44
N ALA A 122 7.28 -20.90 0.13
CA ALA A 122 8.11 -20.11 1.05
C ALA A 122 7.41 -18.82 1.52
N ALA A 123 6.62 -18.18 0.64
CA ALA A 123 5.83 -17.01 1.03
C ALA A 123 4.74 -17.35 2.04
N ALA A 124 4.08 -18.51 1.89
CA ALA A 124 3.09 -19.00 2.85
C ALA A 124 3.73 -19.35 4.20
N GLU A 125 4.86 -20.08 4.18
CA GLU A 125 5.64 -20.42 5.38
C GLU A 125 6.10 -19.18 6.15
N LEU A 126 6.62 -18.18 5.43
CA LEU A 126 6.99 -16.90 6.04
C LEU A 126 5.77 -16.19 6.64
N GLY A 127 4.62 -16.23 5.96
CA GLY A 127 3.37 -15.68 6.47
C GLY A 127 2.93 -16.31 7.78
N GLU A 128 3.00 -17.64 7.89
CA GLU A 128 2.71 -18.39 9.11
C GLU A 128 3.71 -18.07 10.23
N ALA A 129 5.01 -18.01 9.91
CA ALA A 129 6.04 -17.61 10.88
C ALA A 129 5.86 -16.18 11.41
N CYS A 130 5.25 -15.31 10.60
CA CYS A 130 4.93 -13.92 10.95
C CYS A 130 3.56 -13.76 11.61
N ALA A 131 2.76 -14.84 11.73
CA ALA A 131 1.43 -14.75 12.31
C ALA A 131 1.52 -14.45 13.81
N PHE A 132 0.78 -13.43 14.28
CA PHE A 132 0.70 -13.07 15.69
C PHE A 132 -0.75 -12.78 16.11
N ASP A 133 -1.09 -13.10 17.36
CA ASP A 133 -2.42 -12.86 17.90
C ASP A 133 -2.61 -11.37 18.26
N LEU A 134 -3.58 -10.71 17.62
CA LEU A 134 -3.92 -9.32 17.91
C LEU A 134 -4.41 -9.08 19.35
N LYS A 135 -4.78 -10.13 20.11
CA LYS A 135 -5.04 -10.03 21.55
C LYS A 135 -3.84 -9.52 22.35
N LEU A 136 -2.62 -9.67 21.83
CA LEU A 136 -1.41 -9.10 22.44
C LEU A 136 -1.45 -7.55 22.47
N ILE A 137 -2.03 -6.90 21.46
CA ILE A 137 -2.15 -5.43 21.39
C ILE A 137 -3.28 -4.93 22.30
N ALA A 138 -4.34 -5.72 22.46
CA ALA A 138 -5.49 -5.35 23.29
C ALA A 138 -5.15 -5.24 24.80
N ARG A 139 -4.12 -5.93 25.31
CA ARG A 139 -3.69 -5.82 26.72
C ARG A 139 -2.98 -4.50 27.02
N SER A 140 -2.25 -3.93 26.07
CA SER A 140 -1.57 -2.63 26.24
C SER A 140 -2.48 -1.43 25.94
N CYS A 141 -3.56 -1.63 25.17
CA CYS A 141 -4.64 -0.64 25.07
C CYS A 141 -5.39 -0.55 26.40
N ARG A 142 -4.85 0.27 27.31
CA ARG A 142 -5.50 0.68 28.56
C ARG A 142 -6.95 1.07 28.23
N ARG A 143 -7.90 0.52 28.99
CA ARG A 143 -9.37 0.53 28.82
C ARG A 143 -10.04 1.92 28.71
N SER A 144 -9.27 3.00 28.61
CA SER A 144 -9.73 4.39 28.46
C SER A 144 -10.03 4.79 27.00
N ILE A 145 -9.33 4.22 26.00
CA ILE A 145 -9.49 4.66 24.59
C ILE A 145 -10.79 4.14 23.94
N LEU A 146 -11.26 2.95 24.31
CA LEU A 146 -12.47 2.35 23.73
C LEU A 146 -13.78 3.02 24.15
N ARG A 147 -13.78 3.92 25.14
CA ARG A 147 -15.00 4.64 25.57
C ARG A 147 -15.34 5.86 24.71
N ASN A 148 -14.37 6.44 24.00
CA ASN A 148 -14.58 7.66 23.21
C ASN A 148 -14.64 7.46 21.69
N CYS A 149 -14.32 6.27 21.16
CA CYS A 149 -14.22 6.06 19.70
C CYS A 149 -15.42 5.31 19.07
N ILE A 150 -16.40 4.86 19.85
CA ILE A 150 -17.60 4.19 19.33
C ILE A 150 -18.82 4.87 19.96
N PRO A 151 -19.58 5.71 19.23
CA PRO A 151 -20.87 6.16 19.73
C PRO A 151 -21.78 4.95 19.83
N ARG A 152 -22.16 4.62 21.07
CA ARG A 152 -22.88 3.41 21.50
C ARG A 152 -24.34 3.34 21.03
N LYS A 153 -24.71 4.07 19.97
CA LYS A 153 -26.07 4.11 19.40
C LYS A 153 -26.01 4.00 17.87
N ALA A 154 -25.60 2.85 17.37
CA ALA A 154 -25.82 2.47 15.97
C ALA A 154 -26.09 0.96 15.85
N PHE A 155 -26.84 0.40 16.81
CA PHE A 155 -27.29 -0.98 16.75
C PHE A 155 -28.64 -1.12 17.46
N CYS A 156 -29.72 -0.81 16.75
CA CYS A 156 -30.94 -1.63 16.75
C CYS A 156 -31.88 -1.12 15.64
N GLY A 157 -32.51 -2.06 14.94
CA GLY A 157 -33.39 -1.80 13.81
C GLY A 157 -34.66 -1.03 14.16
N SER A 158 -35.33 -0.57 13.10
CA SER A 158 -36.50 0.33 13.03
C SER A 158 -36.18 1.83 13.21
N TRP A 159 -36.02 2.52 12.08
CA TRP A 159 -36.19 3.97 12.03
C TRP A 159 -37.51 4.27 11.32
N PRO A 160 -38.49 4.94 11.96
CA PRO A 160 -39.66 5.44 11.27
C PRO A 160 -39.24 6.48 10.22
N SER A 161 -39.75 6.36 9.00
CA SER A 161 -39.43 7.12 7.78
C SER A 161 -39.71 8.63 7.84
N ARG A 162 -39.98 9.20 9.02
CA ARG A 162 -40.25 10.63 9.23
C ARG A 162 -39.04 11.41 9.79
N VAL A 163 -38.01 10.75 10.32
CA VAL A 163 -36.82 11.42 10.91
C VAL A 163 -35.69 11.66 9.88
N LEU A 164 -35.74 11.02 8.71
CA LEU A 164 -34.74 11.19 7.64
C LEU A 164 -34.83 12.55 6.91
N ARG A 165 -35.91 13.32 7.06
CA ARG A 165 -36.04 14.63 6.38
C ARG A 165 -35.49 15.83 7.18
N SER A 166 -35.42 15.76 8.52
CA SER A 166 -34.89 16.88 9.31
C SER A 166 -33.37 16.87 9.49
N ALA A 167 -32.72 15.69 9.43
CA ALA A 167 -31.26 15.59 9.56
C ALA A 167 -30.51 16.04 8.28
N MET A 168 -31.17 16.04 7.12
CA MET A 168 -30.57 16.48 5.85
C MET A 168 -30.63 18.01 5.68
N ALA A 169 -31.52 18.71 6.39
CA ALA A 169 -31.64 20.17 6.34
C ALA A 169 -30.62 20.91 7.23
N LEU A 170 -30.02 20.26 8.24
CA LEU A 170 -29.03 20.90 9.12
C LEU A 170 -27.57 20.77 8.66
N SER A 171 -27.27 19.95 7.66
CA SER A 171 -25.91 19.81 7.12
C SER A 171 -25.61 20.77 5.95
N LEU A 172 -26.63 21.35 5.32
CA LEU A 172 -26.47 22.22 4.14
C LEU A 172 -26.35 23.74 4.45
N ASN A 173 -26.43 24.18 5.71
CA ASN A 173 -26.38 25.61 6.05
C ASN A 173 -25.11 26.06 6.80
N ARG A 174 -24.03 25.27 6.82
CA ARG A 174 -22.77 25.64 7.49
C ARG A 174 -21.69 26.24 6.59
N SER A 175 -22.04 26.65 5.37
CA SER A 175 -21.12 27.27 4.38
C SER A 175 -21.44 28.74 4.04
N ARG A 176 -21.98 29.51 5.00
CA ARG A 176 -22.01 30.98 4.89
C ARG A 176 -21.61 31.63 6.22
N LYS A 177 -20.30 31.75 6.46
CA LYS A 177 -19.70 32.89 7.20
C LYS A 177 -18.27 33.12 6.71
N LYS A 178 -18.09 34.19 5.93
CA LYS A 178 -16.78 34.79 5.61
C LYS A 178 -16.22 35.44 6.89
N PRO A 179 -14.92 35.37 7.17
CA PRO A 179 -14.28 36.32 8.07
C PRO A 179 -13.88 37.57 7.29
N THR A 180 -14.42 38.71 7.72
CA THR A 180 -14.04 40.06 7.33
C THR A 180 -12.63 40.36 7.85
N VAL A 181 -11.65 40.51 6.94
CA VAL A 181 -10.36 41.13 7.26
C VAL A 181 -10.53 42.64 7.18
N ARG A 182 -10.52 43.28 8.34
CA ARG A 182 -10.47 44.74 8.50
C ARG A 182 -9.05 45.20 8.20
N SER A 183 -8.93 46.14 7.27
CA SER A 183 -7.70 46.75 6.77
C SER A 183 -6.89 47.46 7.86
N ARG A 184 -5.57 47.20 7.89
CA ARG A 184 -4.55 48.21 8.22
C ARG A 184 -3.43 48.10 7.18
N LYS A 185 -3.42 49.04 6.24
CA LYS A 185 -2.27 49.39 5.41
C LYS A 185 -1.62 50.61 6.06
N SER A 186 -0.34 50.55 6.40
CA SER A 186 0.51 51.75 6.37
C SER A 186 1.79 51.39 5.61
N TRP A 187 1.98 52.13 4.53
CA TRP A 187 3.09 52.05 3.60
C TRP A 187 4.35 52.66 4.21
N VAL A 188 5.50 51.99 4.05
CA VAL A 188 6.82 52.65 4.00
C VAL A 188 7.61 52.02 2.87
N LEU A 189 7.64 52.70 1.73
CA LEU A 189 8.71 52.64 0.74
C LEU A 189 8.89 54.07 0.23
N SER A 190 9.94 54.74 0.69
CA SER A 190 10.51 55.92 0.03
C SER A 190 11.80 55.46 -0.63
N ARG A 191 11.88 55.62 -1.94
CA ARG A 191 13.14 55.71 -2.68
C ARG A 191 13.69 57.11 -2.46
N ASN A 192 14.92 57.20 -1.95
CA ASN A 192 16.05 57.85 -2.63
C ASN A 192 17.34 57.40 -1.93
#